data_AF-A0A960IUT1-F1
#
_entry.id   AF-A0A960IUT1-F1
#
_cell.length_a   1.000
_cell.length_b   1.000
_cell.length_c   1.000
_cell.angle_alpha   90.00
_cell.angle_beta   90.00
_cell.angle_gamma   90.00
#
_symmetry.space_group_name_H-M   'P 1'
#
loop_
_entity.id
_entity.type
_entity.pdbx_description
1 polymer ?
#
loop_
_entity_poly.entity_id
_entity_poly.type
_entity_poly.pdbx_seq_one_letter_code
_entity_poly.pdbx_strand_id
1 'polypeptide(L)' 'GRAEAAPIVAAWRCMLDAVGLDVVAETDELPPEVLELCRRRDEARAQRDFAAADALRDELTAGGWVVEDTASGTAVRRD' A
#
# COMPACT_ATOMS: atom_id res chain seq x y z
N GLY A 1 6.88 -7.84 -19.43
CA GLY A 1 6.71 -8.27 -18.01
C GLY A 1 7.66 -7.47 -17.12
N ARG A 2 7.44 -7.41 -15.79
CA ARG A 2 8.23 -6.58 -14.84
C ARG A 2 9.76 -6.66 -15.00
N ALA A 3 10.29 -7.75 -15.56
CA ALA A 3 11.70 -7.97 -15.88
C ALA A 3 12.24 -7.07 -17.03
N GLU A 4 11.42 -6.70 -18.02
CA GLU A 4 11.82 -5.79 -19.11
C GLU A 4 11.82 -4.32 -18.68
N ALA A 5 11.08 -3.98 -17.62
CA ALA A 5 11.00 -2.62 -17.10
C ALA A 5 12.22 -2.24 -16.24
N ALA A 6 12.95 -3.23 -15.70
CA ALA A 6 14.12 -3.00 -14.83
C ALA A 6 15.22 -2.12 -15.45
N PRO A 7 15.70 -2.36 -16.70
CA PRO A 7 16.72 -1.51 -17.31
C PRO A 7 16.20 -0.10 -17.61
N ILE A 8 14.92 0.04 -17.95
CA ILE A 8 14.29 1.34 -18.24
C ILE A 8 14.18 2.17 -16.96
N VAL A 9 13.76 1.54 -15.85
CA VAL A 9 13.70 2.17 -14.53
C VAL A 9 15.09 2.59 -14.04
N ALA A 10 16.12 1.79 -14.29
CA ALA A 10 17.50 2.13 -13.94
C ALA A 10 18.02 3.34 -14.73
N ALA A 11 17.78 3.38 -16.04
CA ALA A 11 18.16 4.51 -16.89
C ALA A 11 17.45 5.81 -16.46
N TRP A 12 16.16 5.72 -16.13
CA TRP A 12 15.38 6.85 -15.64
C TRP A 12 15.90 7.39 -14.30
N ARG A 13 16.21 6.50 -13.33
CA ARG A 13 16.82 6.89 -12.05
C ARG A 13 18.15 7.61 -12.21
N CYS A 14 18.99 7.18 -13.15
CA CYS A 14 20.26 7.85 -13.45
C CYS A 14 20.05 9.28 -13.98
N MET A 15 19.04 9.48 -14.83
CA MET A 15 18.71 10.82 -15.34
C MET A 15 18.17 11.75 -14.24
N LEU A 16 17.39 11.21 -13.31
CA LEU A 16 16.85 11.94 -12.16
C LEU A 16 17.96 12.36 -11.18
N ASP A 17 18.90 11.47 -10.89
CA ASP A 17 20.09 11.74 -10.07
C ASP A 17 20.95 12.87 -10.66
N ALA A 18 21.17 12.85 -11.97
CA ALA A 18 21.96 13.86 -12.68
C ALA A 18 21.38 15.30 -12.58
N VAL A 19 20.07 15.43 -12.36
CA VAL A 19 19.39 16.72 -12.17
C VAL A 19 19.02 16.99 -10.71
N GLY A 20 19.48 16.15 -9.78
CA GLY A 20 19.22 16.29 -8.34
C GLY A 20 17.77 16.07 -7.94
N LEU A 21 16.99 15.34 -8.75
CA LEU A 21 15.61 14.98 -8.43
C LEU A 21 15.61 13.61 -7.76
N ASP A 22 15.34 13.59 -6.46
CA ASP A 22 15.10 12.34 -5.76
C ASP A 22 13.66 11.88 -6.02
N VAL A 23 13.50 10.71 -6.63
CA VAL A 23 12.19 10.03 -6.65
C VAL A 23 12.05 9.32 -5.32
N VAL A 24 11.59 10.07 -4.33
CA VAL A 24 10.88 9.52 -3.20
C VAL A 24 9.68 8.79 -3.77
N ALA A 25 9.76 7.46 -3.81
CA ALA A 25 8.55 6.70 -3.65
C ALA A 25 7.99 7.16 -2.31
N GLU A 26 6.81 7.78 -2.30
CA GLU A 26 5.96 7.73 -1.12
C GLU A 26 5.71 6.24 -0.86
N THR A 27 6.67 5.56 -0.22
CA THR A 27 6.32 4.70 0.88
C THR A 27 5.70 5.64 1.88
N ASP A 28 4.41 5.89 1.70
CA ASP A 28 3.54 6.18 2.82
C ASP A 28 3.88 5.10 3.85
N GLU A 29 4.69 5.50 4.83
CA GLU A 29 5.20 4.62 5.87
C GLU A 29 3.96 4.30 6.71
N LEU A 30 3.14 3.36 6.22
CA LEU A 30 1.91 2.95 6.88
C LEU A 30 2.28 2.71 8.33
N PRO A 31 1.71 3.46 9.28
CA PRO A 31 2.04 3.31 10.68
C PRO A 31 1.95 1.82 11.05
N PRO A 32 2.80 1.32 11.94
CA PRO A 32 2.79 -0.09 12.31
C PRO A 32 1.39 -0.56 12.76
N GLU A 33 0.61 0.34 13.34
CA GLU A 33 -0.80 0.15 13.69
C GLU A 33 -1.69 -0.16 12.47
N VAL A 34 -1.53 0.58 11.37
CA VAL A 34 -2.28 0.40 10.11
C VAL A 34 -1.89 -0.89 9.41
N LEU A 35 -0.59 -1.23 9.41
CA LEU A 35 -0.09 -2.50 8.91
C LEU A 35 -0.68 -3.69 9.68
N GLU A 36 -0.75 -3.59 11.00
CA GLU A 36 -1.34 -4.62 11.84
C GLU A 36 -2.86 -4.76 11.60
N LEU A 37 -3.58 -3.65 11.41
CA LEU A 37 -5.00 -3.68 11.04
C LEU A 37 -5.24 -4.32 9.66
N CYS A 38 -4.38 -4.01 8.68
CA CYS A 38 -4.42 -4.69 7.38
C CYS A 38 -4.21 -6.19 7.53
N ARG A 39 -3.20 -6.60 8.31
CA ARG A 39 -2.90 -8.02 8.55
C ARG A 39 -4.06 -8.73 9.23
N ARG A 40 -4.64 -8.13 10.27
CA ARG A 40 -5.82 -8.66 10.96
C ARG A 40 -7.02 -8.78 10.02
N ARG A 41 -7.17 -7.85 9.07
CA ARG A 41 -8.24 -7.90 8.06
C ARG A 41 -8.00 -9.03 7.06
N ASP A 42 -6.76 -9.26 6.63
CA ASP A 42 -6.41 -10.40 5.77
C ASP A 42 -6.64 -11.73 6.49
N GLU A 43 -6.29 -11.82 7.78
CA GLU A 43 -6.59 -12.98 8.62
C GLU A 43 -8.11 -13.20 8.77
N ALA A 44 -8.90 -12.15 8.97
CA ALA A 44 -10.36 -12.22 9.04
C ALA A 44 -10.96 -12.68 7.69
N ARG A 45 -10.44 -12.19 6.56
CA ARG A 45 -10.86 -12.66 5.23
C ARG A 45 -10.48 -14.11 4.98
N ALA A 46 -9.28 -14.54 5.39
CA ALA A 46 -8.86 -15.94 5.29
C ALA A 46 -9.80 -16.86 6.11
N GLN A 47 -10.30 -16.36 7.23
CA GLN A 47 -11.29 -17.03 8.08
C GLN A 47 -12.74 -16.87 7.57
N ARG A 48 -12.96 -16.15 6.45
CA ARG A 48 -14.29 -15.79 5.90
C ARG A 48 -15.17 -15.02 6.88
N ASP A 49 -14.54 -14.33 7.84
CA ASP A 49 -15.19 -13.46 8.81
C ASP A 49 -15.32 -12.05 8.23
N PHE A 50 -16.32 -11.87 7.39
CA PHE A 50 -16.57 -10.60 6.70
C PHE A 50 -16.99 -9.49 7.66
N ALA A 51 -17.61 -9.82 8.80
CA ALA A 51 -18.00 -8.84 9.81
C ALA A 51 -16.78 -8.24 10.51
N ALA A 52 -15.81 -9.07 10.88
CA ALA A 52 -14.55 -8.60 11.44
C ALA A 52 -13.72 -7.79 10.43
N ALA A 53 -13.72 -8.19 9.16
CA ALA A 53 -13.03 -7.45 8.10
C ALA A 53 -13.62 -6.06 7.85
N ASP A 54 -14.95 -5.90 7.93
CA ASP A 54 -15.63 -4.61 7.77
C ASP A 54 -15.38 -3.69 8.97
N ALA A 55 -15.42 -4.23 10.20
CA ALA A 55 -15.10 -3.47 11.41
C ALA A 55 -13.66 -2.89 11.38
N LEU A 56 -12.70 -3.68 10.88
CA LEU A 56 -11.31 -3.22 10.70
C LEU A 56 -11.18 -2.15 9.60
N ARG A 57 -12.06 -2.19 8.59
CA ARG A 57 -12.12 -1.16 7.54
C ARG A 57 -12.63 0.17 8.09
N ASP A 58 -13.66 0.12 8.94
CA ASP A 58 -14.15 1.30 9.64
C ASP A 58 -13.08 1.91 10.57
N GLU A 59 -12.32 1.08 11.28
CA GLU A 59 -11.23 1.54 12.17
C GLU A 59 -10.11 2.23 11.38
N LEU A 60 -9.73 1.68 10.22
CA LEU A 60 -8.80 2.32 9.28
C LEU A 60 -9.36 3.65 8.77
N THR A 61 -10.63 3.68 8.35
CA THR A 61 -11.29 4.88 7.84
C THR A 61 -11.41 5.97 8.91
N ALA A 62 -11.67 5.59 10.17
CA ALA A 62 -11.70 6.51 11.31
C ALA A 62 -10.34 7.13 11.60
N GLY A 63 -9.24 6.43 11.30
CA GLY A 63 -7.88 6.93 11.37
C GLY A 63 -7.47 7.85 10.21
N GLY A 64 -8.37 8.14 9.26
CA GLY A 64 -8.06 8.91 8.05
C GLY A 64 -7.41 8.08 6.93
N TRP A 65 -7.52 6.75 7.01
CA TRP A 65 -6.95 5.84 6.01
C TRP A 65 -8.03 5.33 5.06
N VAL A 66 -7.86 5.58 3.77
CA VAL A 66 -8.75 5.07 2.73
C VAL A 66 -8.30 3.68 2.34
N VAL A 67 -9.16 2.70 2.59
CA VAL A 67 -8.95 1.29 2.25
C VAL A 67 -9.64 0.98 0.93
N GLU A 68 -8.85 0.83 -0.14
CA GLU A 68 -9.32 0.44 -1.47
C GLU A 68 -9.06 -1.06 -1.69
N ASP A 69 -10.15 -1.81 -1.87
CA ASP A 69 -10.06 -3.22 -2.23
C ASP A 69 -9.92 -3.36 -3.74
N THR A 70 -8.74 -3.79 -4.20
CA THR A 70 -8.52 -4.05 -5.63
C THR A 70 -8.38 -5.54 -5.86
N ALA A 71 -8.68 -5.99 -7.08
CA ALA A 71 -8.48 -7.39 -7.49
C ALA A 71 -7.01 -7.86 -7.38
N SER A 72 -6.05 -6.94 -7.19
CA SER A 72 -4.62 -7.24 -6.98
C SER A 72 -4.18 -7.19 -5.52
N GLY A 73 -5.08 -6.82 -4.59
CA GLY A 73 -4.80 -6.73 -3.15
C GLY A 73 -5.46 -5.52 -2.49
N THR A 74 -5.42 -5.51 -1.15
CA THR A 74 -5.76 -4.35 -0.33
C THR A 74 -4.73 -3.24 -0.57
N ALA A 75 -5.15 -2.11 -1.12
CA ALA A 75 -4.36 -0.88 -1.15
C ALA A 75 -4.89 0.06 -0.07
N VAL A 76 -4.01 0.58 0.78
CA VAL A 76 -4.36 1.59 1.78
C VAL A 76 -3.61 2.87 1.45
N ARG A 77 -4.33 3.99 1.44
CA ARG A 77 -3.78 5.31 1.13
C ARG A 77 -4.26 6.31 2.18
N ARG A 78 -3.38 7.21 2.58
CA ARG A 78 -3.71 8.35 3.44
C ARG A 78 -4.40 9.43 2.63
N ASP A 79 -5.51 9.97 3.14
CA ASP A 79 -6.14 11.19 2.59
C ASP A 79 -5.64 12.44 3.36
#